data_AF-A0A7V6X004-F1
#
_entry.id   AF-A0A7V6X004-F1
#
_cell.length_a   1.000
_cell.length_b   1.000
_cell.length_c   1.000
_cell.angle_alpha   90.00
_cell.angle_beta   90.00
_cell.angle_gamma   90.00
#
_symmetry.space_group_name_H-M   'P 1'
#
loop_
_entity.id
_entity.type
_entity.pdbx_description
1 polymer ?
#
loop_
_entity_poly.entity_id
_entity_poly.type
_entity_poly.pdbx_seq_one_letter_code
_entity_poly.pdbx_strand_id
1 'polypeptide(L)'
;MLSRKVRIRLLLVLLCLLVVHVFVLPSQNLTAADRKILEEVDLLMKHHDYAGAIALLEKTLNFQEQENVKPFLERMELAQELHASESAFSAAMQHYNEGNYQLALEYFRRVKPKDVKNFTAAREKICELNMSIVKDVIREKEISGAQ
;
A
#
# COMPACT_ATOMS: atom_id res chain seq x y z
N MET A 1 53.51 15.37 -3.79
CA MET A 1 52.77 16.62 -3.46
C MET A 1 51.90 17.01 -4.65
N LEU A 2 50.57 17.03 -4.53
CA LEU A 2 49.71 17.42 -5.66
C LEU A 2 50.00 18.87 -6.08
N SER A 3 50.10 19.10 -7.39
CA SER A 3 50.28 20.43 -7.98
C SER A 3 49.13 21.37 -7.60
N ARG A 4 49.45 22.65 -7.35
CA ARG A 4 48.51 23.69 -6.90
C ARG A 4 47.27 23.77 -7.81
N LYS A 5 47.46 23.58 -9.13
CA LYS A 5 46.39 23.57 -10.14
C LYS A 5 45.44 22.38 -9.99
N VAL A 6 45.97 21.21 -9.63
CA VAL A 6 45.18 19.99 -9.44
C VAL A 6 44.34 20.11 -8.17
N ARG A 7 44.89 20.69 -7.09
CA ARG A 7 44.13 20.93 -5.85
C ARG A 7 42.95 21.89 -6.06
N ILE A 8 43.16 22.97 -6.84
CA ILE A 8 42.10 23.93 -7.15
C ILE A 8 40.98 23.27 -7.97
N ARG A 9 41.32 22.47 -8.99
CA ARG A 9 40.31 21.73 -9.78
C ARG A 9 39.53 20.73 -8.94
N LEU A 10 40.20 20.01 -8.04
CA LEU A 10 39.56 19.06 -7.12
C LEU A 10 38.58 19.76 -6.17
N LEU A 11 38.96 20.90 -5.60
CA LEU A 11 38.08 21.69 -4.74
C LEU A 11 36.85 22.20 -5.49
N LEU A 12 37.01 22.62 -6.75
CA LEU A 12 35.90 23.08 -7.59
C LEU A 12 34.90 21.96 -7.88
N VAL A 13 35.37 20.76 -8.22
CA VAL A 13 34.50 19.59 -8.43
C VAL A 13 33.79 19.19 -7.14
N LEU A 14 34.51 19.18 -6.01
CA LEU A 14 33.92 18.85 -4.71
C LEU A 14 32.83 19.86 -4.31
N LEU A 15 33.05 21.15 -4.58
CA LEU A 15 32.08 22.21 -4.33
C LEU A 15 30.84 22.02 -5.21
N CYS A 16 30.99 21.70 -6.49
CA CYS A 16 29.87 21.39 -7.37
C CYS A 16 29.07 20.16 -6.88
N LEU A 17 29.74 19.10 -6.43
CA LEU A 17 29.08 17.92 -5.87
C LEU A 17 28.30 18.24 -4.58
N LEU A 18 28.86 19.09 -3.71
CA LEU A 18 28.19 19.57 -2.50
C LEU A 18 26.96 20.42 -2.81
N VAL A 19 27.04 21.34 -3.77
CA VAL A 19 25.90 22.18 -4.18
C VAL A 19 24.78 21.31 -4.75
N VAL A 20 25.10 20.29 -5.57
CA VAL A 20 24.11 19.33 -6.07
C VAL A 20 23.48 18.53 -4.92
N HIS A 21 24.26 18.07 -3.94
CA HIS A 21 23.70 17.37 -2.77
C HIS A 21 22.77 18.25 -1.94
N VAL A 22 23.10 19.54 -1.75
CA VAL A 22 22.27 20.47 -0.97
C VAL A 22 21.00 20.90 -1.72
N PHE A 23 21.06 21.04 -3.05
CA PHE A 23 19.89 21.48 -3.86
C PHE A 23 18.97 20.34 -4.31
N VAL A 24 19.47 19.11 -4.43
CA VAL A 24 18.67 17.97 -4.94
C VAL A 24 18.01 17.17 -3.80
N LEU A 25 18.54 17.23 -2.59
CA LEU A 25 17.92 16.58 -1.43
C LEU A 25 16.93 17.55 -0.78
N PRO A 26 15.61 17.34 -0.88
CA PRO A 26 14.67 18.10 -0.05
C PRO A 26 15.03 17.82 1.41
N SER A 27 15.27 18.87 2.19
CA SER A 27 15.45 18.76 3.64
C SER A 27 14.13 18.35 4.27
N GLN A 28 13.85 17.05 4.31
CA GLN A 28 12.70 16.48 5.02
C GLN A 28 12.97 16.54 6.53
N ASN A 29 13.01 17.74 7.08
CA ASN A 29 13.20 17.94 8.51
C ASN A 29 11.84 17.81 9.20
N LEU A 30 11.32 16.58 9.25
CA LEU A 30 10.13 16.25 10.06
C LEU A 30 10.36 16.71 11.50
N THR A 31 9.44 17.50 12.03
CA THR A 31 9.51 17.93 13.42
C THR A 31 9.29 16.74 14.36
N ALA A 32 9.60 16.90 15.65
CA ALA A 32 9.26 15.88 16.64
C ALA A 32 7.74 15.65 16.74
N ALA A 33 6.94 16.70 16.53
CA ALA A 33 5.49 16.60 16.50
C ALA A 33 5.00 15.79 15.29
N ASP A 34 5.55 16.04 14.10
CA ASP A 34 5.19 15.32 12.88
C ASP A 34 5.47 13.82 13.00
N ARG A 35 6.64 13.47 13.54
CA ARG A 35 7.01 12.07 13.79
C ARG A 35 6.04 11.39 14.74
N LYS A 36 5.65 12.06 15.82
CA LYS A 36 4.68 11.52 16.78
C LYS A 36 3.33 11.26 16.14
N ILE A 37 2.85 12.16 15.27
CA ILE A 37 1.59 11.96 14.53
C ILE A 37 1.69 10.74 13.61
N LEU A 38 2.79 10.63 12.84
CA LEU A 38 2.99 9.49 11.94
C LEU A 38 3.08 8.16 12.71
N GLU A 39 3.73 8.13 13.87
CA GLU A 39 3.78 6.95 14.75
C GLU A 39 2.38 6.56 15.26
N GLU A 40 1.54 7.54 15.61
CA GLU A 40 0.15 7.31 16.03
C GLU A 40 -0.70 6.76 14.88
N VAL A 41 -0.53 7.31 13.68
CA VAL A 41 -1.15 6.80 12.45
C VAL A 41 -0.74 5.36 12.17
N ASP A 42 0.56 5.05 12.26
CA ASP A 42 1.08 3.69 12.07
C ASP A 42 0.53 2.71 13.11
N LEU A 43 0.34 3.17 14.35
CA LEU A 43 -0.30 2.39 15.42
C LEU A 43 -1.78 2.09 15.10
N LEU A 44 -2.54 3.09 14.65
CA LEU A 44 -3.94 2.93 14.24
C LEU A 44 -4.07 1.92 13.08
N MET A 45 -3.24 2.07 12.04
CA MET A 45 -3.21 1.13 10.91
C MET A 45 -2.85 -0.29 11.35
N LYS A 46 -1.90 -0.44 12.28
CA LYS A 46 -1.52 -1.75 12.85
C LYS A 46 -2.68 -2.40 13.61
N HIS A 47 -3.55 -1.59 14.22
CA HIS A 47 -4.77 -2.04 14.90
C HIS A 47 -5.98 -2.17 13.96
N HIS A 48 -5.78 -2.05 12.64
CA HIS A 48 -6.85 -2.06 11.64
C HIS A 48 -7.87 -0.92 11.79
N ASP A 49 -7.55 0.13 12.57
CA ASP A 49 -8.37 1.34 12.64
C ASP A 49 -7.99 2.32 11.52
N TYR A 50 -8.29 1.92 10.28
CA TYR A 50 -7.96 2.73 9.11
C TYR A 50 -8.78 4.01 9.04
N ALA A 51 -10.02 3.99 9.52
CA ALA A 51 -10.88 5.19 9.57
C ALA A 51 -10.32 6.23 10.53
N GLY A 52 -9.86 5.82 11.72
CA GLY A 52 -9.17 6.70 12.66
C GLY A 52 -7.86 7.25 12.09
N ALA A 53 -7.06 6.40 11.43
CA ALA A 53 -5.82 6.81 10.79
C ALA A 53 -6.05 7.88 9.71
N ILE A 54 -7.04 7.68 8.83
CA ILE A 54 -7.42 8.63 7.78
C ILE A 54 -7.88 9.95 8.40
N ALA A 55 -8.78 9.91 9.39
CA ALA A 55 -9.29 11.12 10.04
C ALA A 55 -8.16 11.94 10.72
N LEU A 56 -7.20 11.29 11.35
CA LEU A 56 -6.03 11.94 11.96
C LEU A 56 -5.14 12.61 10.90
N LEU A 57 -4.91 11.93 9.78
CA LEU A 57 -4.13 12.47 8.66
C LEU A 57 -4.85 13.64 7.97
N GLU A 58 -6.15 13.55 7.71
CA GLU A 58 -6.95 14.64 7.12
C GLU A 58 -6.90 15.88 8.00
N LYS A 59 -7.09 15.69 9.32
CA LYS A 59 -6.97 16.77 10.28
C LYS A 59 -5.57 17.40 10.22
N THR A 60 -4.51 16.59 10.20
CA THR A 60 -3.13 17.09 10.17
C THR A 60 -2.81 17.86 8.90
N LEU A 61 -3.23 17.34 7.74
CA LEU A 61 -3.02 17.95 6.43
C LEU A 61 -3.76 19.30 6.29
N ASN A 62 -4.91 19.46 6.94
CA ASN A 62 -5.66 20.72 6.93
C ASN A 62 -4.95 21.86 7.68
N PHE A 63 -4.02 21.56 8.59
CA PHE A 63 -3.33 22.55 9.43
C PHE A 63 -1.83 22.72 9.09
N GLN A 64 -1.27 21.91 8.18
CA GLN A 64 0.14 22.01 7.80
C GLN A 64 0.37 22.97 6.63
N GLU A 65 1.43 23.77 6.72
CA GLU A 65 1.98 24.48 5.55
C GLU A 65 2.62 23.48 4.57
N GLN A 66 2.66 23.81 3.28
CA GLN A 66 2.99 22.90 2.18
C GLN A 66 4.38 22.23 2.27
N GLU A 67 5.29 22.75 3.10
CA GLU A 67 6.59 22.15 3.38
C GLU A 67 6.42 20.93 4.32
N ASN A 68 6.84 19.75 3.87
CA ASN A 68 6.83 18.45 4.60
C ASN A 68 5.51 17.65 4.60
N VAL A 69 4.58 17.96 3.69
CA VAL A 69 3.30 17.22 3.56
C VAL A 69 3.47 15.81 2.96
N LYS A 70 4.55 15.56 2.21
CA LYS A 70 4.74 14.31 1.45
C LYS A 70 4.61 13.02 2.29
N PRO A 71 5.26 12.88 3.46
CA PRO A 71 5.12 11.67 4.28
C PRO A 71 3.67 11.41 4.73
N PHE A 72 2.92 12.46 5.04
CA PHE A 72 1.51 12.36 5.45
C PHE A 72 0.62 11.92 4.28
N LEU A 73 0.88 12.42 3.07
CA LEU A 73 0.17 11.95 1.87
C LEU A 73 0.47 10.48 1.56
N GLU A 74 1.73 10.05 1.68
CA GLU A 74 2.09 8.64 1.50
C GLU A 74 1.38 7.72 2.51
N ARG A 75 1.26 8.17 3.78
CA ARG A 75 0.50 7.42 4.80
C ARG A 75 -1.00 7.45 4.52
N MET A 76 -1.53 8.56 4.01
CA MET A 76 -2.93 8.69 3.63
C MET A 76 -3.29 7.69 2.54
N GLU A 77 -2.50 7.65 1.47
CA GLU A 77 -2.70 6.71 0.38
C GLU A 77 -2.65 5.27 0.88
N LEU A 78 -1.67 4.93 1.73
CA LEU A 78 -1.57 3.60 2.33
C LEU A 78 -2.81 3.24 3.17
N ALA A 79 -3.26 4.15 4.04
CA ALA A 79 -4.41 3.91 4.91
C ALA A 79 -5.70 3.71 4.08
N GLN A 80 -5.90 4.51 3.02
CA GLN A 80 -7.02 4.37 2.10
C GLN A 80 -6.98 3.05 1.33
N GLU A 81 -5.80 2.65 0.83
CA GLU A 81 -5.62 1.37 0.13
C GLU A 81 -5.94 0.18 1.05
N LEU A 82 -5.46 0.20 2.29
CA LEU A 82 -5.73 -0.87 3.26
C LEU A 82 -7.20 -0.91 3.66
N HIS A 83 -7.83 0.25 3.89
CA HIS A 83 -9.26 0.32 4.19
C HIS A 83 -10.12 -0.23 3.05
N ALA A 84 -9.82 0.16 1.81
CA ALA A 84 -10.53 -0.35 0.64
C ALA A 84 -10.30 -1.86 0.43
N SER A 85 -9.09 -2.34 0.71
CA SER A 85 -8.74 -3.77 0.67
C SER A 85 -9.55 -4.59 1.68
N GLU A 86 -9.63 -4.14 2.92
CA GLU A 86 -10.40 -4.79 3.98
C GLU A 86 -11.91 -4.81 3.67
N SER A 87 -12.43 -3.69 3.17
CA SER A 87 -13.83 -3.59 2.72
C SER A 87 -14.12 -4.55 1.57
N ALA A 88 -13.22 -4.63 0.58
CA ALA A 88 -13.34 -5.57 -0.53
C ALA A 88 -13.32 -7.03 -0.06
N PHE A 89 -12.45 -7.38 0.89
CA PHE A 89 -12.41 -8.73 1.47
C PHE A 89 -13.71 -9.06 2.21
N SER A 90 -14.22 -8.12 3.00
CA SER A 90 -15.48 -8.29 3.75
C SER A 90 -16.67 -8.49 2.81
N ALA A 91 -16.77 -7.69 1.75
CA ALA A 91 -17.80 -7.84 0.72
C ALA A 91 -17.66 -9.17 -0.05
N ALA A 92 -16.43 -9.60 -0.36
CA ALA A 92 -16.18 -10.89 -0.98
C ALA A 92 -16.68 -12.05 -0.12
N MET A 93 -16.38 -12.02 1.19
CA MET A 93 -16.83 -13.04 2.13
C MET A 93 -18.35 -13.06 2.29
N GLN A 94 -19.00 -11.90 2.27
CA GLN A 94 -20.47 -11.83 2.27
C GLN A 94 -21.04 -12.56 1.04
N HIS A 95 -20.60 -12.19 -0.16
CA HIS A 95 -21.09 -12.83 -1.39
C HIS A 95 -20.72 -14.32 -1.48
N TYR A 96 -19.56 -14.71 -0.95
CA TYR A 96 -19.16 -16.11 -0.88
C TYR A 96 -20.14 -16.92 -0.01
N ASN A 97 -20.51 -16.39 1.16
CA ASN A 97 -21.46 -17.04 2.07
C ASN A 97 -22.88 -17.08 1.52
N GLU A 98 -23.26 -16.09 0.70
CA GLU A 98 -24.53 -16.07 -0.04
C GLU A 98 -24.57 -17.02 -1.24
N GLY A 99 -23.45 -17.67 -1.59
CA GLY A 99 -23.33 -18.53 -2.78
C GLY A 99 -23.13 -17.77 -4.09
N ASN A 100 -23.00 -16.43 -4.04
CA ASN A 100 -22.75 -15.56 -5.18
C ASN A 100 -21.27 -15.58 -5.58
N TYR A 101 -20.76 -16.75 -5.97
CA TYR A 101 -19.32 -17.00 -6.16
C TYR A 101 -18.65 -16.14 -7.23
N GLN A 102 -19.37 -15.80 -8.31
CA GLN A 102 -18.83 -14.93 -9.35
C GLN A 102 -18.54 -13.53 -8.81
N LEU A 103 -19.48 -12.97 -8.05
CA LEU A 103 -19.33 -11.64 -7.45
C LEU A 103 -18.28 -11.67 -6.32
N ALA A 104 -18.27 -12.74 -5.51
CA ALA A 104 -17.23 -12.95 -4.51
C ALA A 104 -15.82 -12.96 -5.13
N LEU A 105 -15.65 -13.64 -6.26
CA LEU A 105 -14.37 -13.69 -6.99
C LEU A 105 -13.93 -12.30 -7.47
N GLU A 106 -14.86 -11.48 -7.97
CA GLU A 106 -14.56 -10.11 -8.36
C GLU A 106 -14.08 -9.25 -7.19
N TYR A 107 -14.72 -9.37 -6.03
CA TYR A 107 -14.30 -8.65 -4.83
C TYR A 107 -12.98 -9.18 -4.25
N PHE A 108 -12.74 -10.50 -4.21
CA PHE A 108 -11.46 -11.06 -3.78
C PHE A 108 -10.28 -10.55 -4.63
N ARG A 109 -10.49 -10.33 -5.93
CA ARG A 109 -9.45 -9.75 -6.83
C ARG A 109 -9.13 -8.29 -6.55
N ARG A 110 -9.98 -7.56 -5.83
CA ARG A 110 -9.76 -6.15 -5.47
C ARG A 110 -8.90 -5.97 -4.21
N VAL A 111 -8.75 -7.04 -3.41
CA VAL A 111 -7.91 -7.08 -2.21
C VAL A 111 -6.45 -6.82 -2.60
N LYS A 112 -5.78 -5.93 -1.87
CA LYS A 112 -4.46 -5.42 -2.25
C LYS A 112 -3.33 -6.23 -1.61
N PRO A 113 -2.21 -6.49 -2.31
CA PRO A 113 -1.08 -7.25 -1.75
C PRO A 113 -0.48 -6.67 -0.46
N LYS A 114 -0.61 -5.35 -0.24
CA LYS A 114 -0.14 -4.67 0.97
C LYS A 114 -0.93 -5.09 2.22
N ASP A 115 -2.19 -5.51 2.07
CA ASP A 115 -3.00 -6.13 3.12
C ASP A 115 -2.71 -7.63 3.14
N VAL A 116 -1.53 -8.00 3.65
CA VAL A 116 -0.98 -9.36 3.53
C VAL A 116 -1.94 -10.43 4.03
N LYS A 117 -2.63 -10.18 5.15
CA LYS A 117 -3.55 -11.12 5.77
C LYS A 117 -4.76 -11.40 4.86
N ASN A 118 -5.50 -10.36 4.49
CA ASN A 118 -6.70 -10.55 3.68
C ASN A 118 -6.34 -10.95 2.25
N PHE A 119 -5.21 -10.49 1.71
CA PHE A 119 -4.74 -10.88 0.39
C PHE A 119 -4.43 -12.39 0.32
N THR A 120 -3.79 -12.94 1.35
CA THR A 120 -3.49 -14.37 1.41
C THR A 120 -4.78 -15.19 1.46
N ALA A 121 -5.69 -14.82 2.36
CA ALA A 121 -7.00 -15.48 2.47
C ALA A 121 -7.83 -15.36 1.18
N ALA A 122 -7.81 -14.20 0.52
CA ALA A 122 -8.50 -13.98 -0.76
C ALA A 122 -7.95 -14.91 -1.85
N ARG A 123 -6.62 -15.07 -1.92
CA ARG A 123 -5.98 -15.97 -2.89
C ARG A 123 -6.35 -17.43 -2.65
N GLU A 124 -6.38 -17.86 -1.39
CA GLU A 124 -6.84 -19.21 -1.03
C GLU A 124 -8.27 -19.45 -1.50
N LYS A 125 -9.19 -18.51 -1.23
CA LYS A 125 -10.58 -18.59 -1.68
C LYS A 125 -10.74 -18.57 -3.21
N ILE A 126 -9.96 -17.76 -3.91
CA ILE A 126 -9.91 -17.77 -5.38
C ILE A 126 -9.50 -19.16 -5.90
N CYS A 127 -8.48 -19.79 -5.29
CA CYS A 127 -8.04 -21.13 -5.67
C CYS A 127 -9.12 -22.20 -5.41
N GLU A 128 -9.78 -22.16 -4.26
CA GLU A 128 -10.90 -23.06 -3.93
C GLU A 128 -12.02 -22.98 -4.98
N LEU A 129 -12.48 -21.76 -5.30
CA LEU A 129 -13.54 -21.53 -6.28
C LEU A 129 -13.16 -21.97 -7.69
N ASN A 130 -11.93 -21.71 -8.12
CA ASN A 130 -11.46 -22.18 -9.42
C ASN A 130 -11.41 -23.72 -9.50
N MET A 131 -11.01 -24.38 -8.41
CA MET A 131 -10.98 -25.85 -8.36
C MET A 131 -12.38 -26.46 -8.37
N SER A 132 -13.38 -25.85 -7.72
CA SER A 132 -14.76 -26.36 -7.76
C SER A 132 -15.32 -26.26 -9.18
N ILE A 133 -15.13 -25.12 -9.86
CA ILE A 133 -15.57 -24.93 -11.24
C ILE A 133 -14.94 -25.98 -12.17
N VAL A 134 -13.64 -26.24 -12.04
CA VAL A 134 -12.96 -27.27 -12.85
C VAL A 134 -13.54 -28.67 -12.58
N LYS A 135 -13.82 -29.00 -11.31
CA LYS A 135 -14.42 -30.30 -10.95
C LYS A 135 -15.81 -30.47 -11.57
N ASP A 136 -16.63 -29.43 -11.55
CA ASP A 136 -17.98 -29.49 -12.12
C ASP A 136 -17.95 -29.70 -13.64
N VAL A 137 -17.04 -29.02 -14.35
CA VAL A 137 -16.84 -29.21 -15.80
C VAL A 137 -16.35 -30.63 -16.15
N ILE A 138 -15.47 -31.22 -15.35
CA ILE A 138 -15.00 -32.60 -15.56
C ILE A 138 -16.16 -33.58 -15.37
N ARG A 139 -16.95 -33.39 -14.31
CA ARG A 139 -18.10 -34.26 -14.01
C ARG A 139 -19.16 -34.20 -15.11
N GLU A 140 -19.47 -33.02 -15.65
CA GLU A 140 -20.39 -32.88 -16.78
C GLU A 140 -19.88 -33.60 -18.05
N LYS A 141 -18.57 -33.51 -18.33
CA LYS A 141 -17.97 -34.22 -19.47
C LYS A 141 -18.04 -35.73 -19.31
N GLU A 142 -17.76 -36.27 -18.12
CA GLU A 142 -17.84 -37.72 -17.85
C GLU A 142 -19.27 -38.26 -18.02
N ILE A 143 -20.28 -37.49 -17.63
CA ILE A 143 -21.69 -37.87 -17.79
C ILE A 143 -22.11 -37.82 -19.28
N SER A 144 -21.69 -36.80 -20.02
CA SER A 144 -22.03 -36.63 -21.44
C SER A 144 -21.29 -37.59 -22.39
N GLY A 145 -20.10 -38.08 -22.00
CA GLY A 145 -19.31 -39.04 -22.79
C GLY A 145 -19.65 -40.52 -22.51
N ALA A 146 -20.55 -40.79 -21.56
CA ALA A 146 -21.03 -42.13 -21.21
C ALA A 146 -22.38 -42.49 -21.85
N GLN A 147 -22.93 -41.62 -22.71
CA GLN A 147 -24.11 -41.86 -23.55
C GLN A 147 -23.68 -42.16 -24.99
#